data_AF-A0A9D2RU27-F1
#
_entry.id   AF-A0A9D2RU27-F1
#
_cell.length_a   1.000
_cell.length_b   1.000
_cell.length_c   1.000
_cell.angle_alpha   90.00
_cell.angle_beta   90.00
_cell.angle_gamma   90.00
#
_symmetry.space_group_name_H-M   'P 1'
#
loop_
_entity.id
_entity.type
_entity.pdbx_description
1 polymer ?
#
loop_
_entity_poly.entity_id
_entity_poly.type
_entity_poly.pdbx_seq_one_letter_code
_entity_poly.pdbx_strand_id
1 'polypeptide(L)'
;MHGVSKLNATESITLVSFTKVPADFSYMSVFFEEVAKRGVNIDMISQTAPQHGVLNIAFTAPDEDLPKLMELIGGFRKRHPEIQVMVSSGNVKISLYGDEMRHTPGVAARAISTVSSVVDNIYLITTSEVDISFLIADEALTNVQNAIEQAFETTMEA
;
A
#
# COMPACT_ATOMS: atom_id res chain seq x y z
N MET A 1 -14.52 22.74 0.85
CA MET A 1 -14.26 21.28 0.91
C MET A 1 -12.99 21.01 0.12
N HIS A 2 -11.97 20.41 0.73
CA HIS A 2 -10.65 20.21 0.12
C HIS A 2 -10.55 18.92 -0.70
N GLY A 3 -11.65 18.47 -1.30
CA GLY A 3 -11.73 17.25 -2.10
C GLY A 3 -11.73 15.94 -1.30
N VAL A 4 -11.50 15.97 0.01
CA VAL A 4 -11.56 14.82 0.93
C VAL A 4 -12.74 15.01 1.89
N SER A 5 -13.56 13.99 2.04
CA SER A 5 -14.74 13.96 2.92
C SER A 5 -14.59 12.94 4.06
N LYS A 6 -13.76 11.92 3.89
CA LYS A 6 -13.63 10.81 4.83
C LYS A 6 -12.18 10.36 4.96
N LEU A 7 -11.79 9.98 6.17
CA LEU A 7 -10.49 9.41 6.49
C LEU A 7 -10.72 8.05 7.16
N ASN A 8 -9.98 7.04 6.72
CA ASN A 8 -9.96 5.71 7.31
C ASN A 8 -8.52 5.28 7.62
N ALA A 9 -8.36 4.50 8.67
CA ALA A 9 -7.12 3.78 8.96
C ALA A 9 -7.37 2.26 9.01
N THR A 10 -6.40 1.47 8.55
CA THR A 10 -6.39 0.02 8.69
C THR A 10 -5.02 -0.38 9.21
N GLU A 11 -5.00 -0.82 10.47
CA GLU A 11 -3.80 -1.23 11.20
C GLU A 11 -3.46 -2.70 10.93
N SER A 12 -2.30 -3.14 11.45
CA SER A 12 -1.85 -4.53 11.36
C SER A 12 -1.72 -5.01 9.90
N ILE A 13 -0.97 -4.25 9.09
CA ILE A 13 -0.77 -4.53 7.67
C ILE A 13 0.66 -4.97 7.38
N THR A 14 0.80 -6.07 6.65
CA THR A 14 2.07 -6.56 6.09
C THR A 14 2.21 -6.06 4.66
N LEU A 15 3.33 -5.40 4.36
CA LEU A 15 3.83 -5.12 3.02
C LEU A 15 4.70 -6.26 2.52
N VAL A 16 4.41 -6.76 1.32
CA VAL A 16 5.30 -7.63 0.56
C VAL A 16 5.70 -6.91 -0.73
N SER A 17 7.00 -6.80 -0.99
CA SER A 17 7.53 -6.12 -2.18
C SER A 17 8.48 -7.04 -2.94
N PHE A 18 8.25 -7.18 -4.24
CA PHE A 18 9.08 -7.90 -5.19
C PHE A 18 9.80 -6.90 -6.08
N THR A 19 11.12 -6.99 -6.17
CA THR A 19 11.91 -6.15 -7.05
C THR A 19 12.56 -6.96 -8.16
N LYS A 20 12.75 -6.32 -9.31
CA LYS A 20 13.29 -6.94 -10.53
C LYS A 20 12.46 -8.12 -11.04
N VAL A 21 11.14 -8.05 -10.89
CA VAL A 21 10.23 -9.03 -11.47
C VAL A 21 10.26 -8.90 -12.98
N PRO A 22 10.45 -9.98 -13.76
CA PRO A 22 10.27 -9.93 -15.20
C PRO A 22 8.92 -9.34 -15.59
N ALA A 23 8.87 -8.53 -16.66
CA ALA A 23 7.63 -7.89 -17.10
C ALA A 23 6.57 -8.87 -17.64
N ASP A 24 6.91 -10.16 -17.76
CA ASP A 24 5.96 -11.24 -17.95
C ASP A 24 5.24 -11.52 -16.63
N PHE A 25 3.92 -11.27 -16.60
CA PHE A 25 3.09 -11.41 -15.41
C PHE A 25 2.72 -12.87 -15.06
N SER A 26 3.10 -13.85 -15.86
CA SER A 26 2.79 -15.27 -15.62
C SER A 26 3.22 -15.73 -14.21
N TYR A 27 4.42 -15.34 -13.77
CA TYR A 27 4.96 -15.68 -12.44
C TYR A 27 4.16 -15.05 -11.29
N MET A 28 3.74 -13.79 -11.46
CA MET A 28 2.94 -13.08 -10.46
C MET A 28 1.52 -13.63 -10.41
N SER A 29 0.93 -14.00 -11.55
CA SER A 29 -0.38 -14.67 -11.60
C SER A 29 -0.37 -15.96 -10.77
N VAL A 30 0.62 -16.83 -11.00
CA VAL A 30 0.76 -18.08 -10.22
C VAL A 30 0.96 -17.78 -8.73
N PHE A 31 1.77 -16.78 -8.38
CA PHE A 31 1.95 -16.41 -6.98
C PHE A 31 0.64 -15.95 -6.33
N PHE A 32 -0.11 -15.03 -6.97
CA PHE A 32 -1.38 -14.54 -6.45
C PHE A 32 -2.46 -15.61 -6.37
N GLU A 33 -2.49 -16.57 -7.31
CA GLU A 33 -3.36 -17.74 -7.21
C GLU A 33 -3.04 -18.60 -5.97
N GLU A 34 -1.76 -18.82 -5.66
CA GLU A 34 -1.36 -19.57 -4.46
C GLU A 34 -1.69 -18.81 -3.17
N VAL A 35 -1.58 -17.48 -3.17
CA VAL A 35 -2.04 -16.62 -2.06
C VAL A 35 -3.55 -16.80 -1.84
N ALA A 36 -4.35 -16.73 -2.91
CA ALA A 36 -5.79 -16.92 -2.85
C ALA A 36 -6.18 -18.34 -2.36
N LYS A 37 -5.49 -19.39 -2.83
CA LYS A 37 -5.71 -20.78 -2.36
C LYS A 37 -5.43 -20.98 -0.88
N ARG A 38 -4.57 -20.15 -0.27
CA ARG A 38 -4.31 -20.12 1.18
C ARG A 38 -5.30 -19.26 1.96
N GLY A 39 -6.27 -18.64 1.28
CA GLY A 39 -7.30 -17.81 1.90
C GLY A 39 -6.75 -16.50 2.45
N VAL A 40 -5.67 -15.97 1.87
CA VAL A 40 -5.09 -14.68 2.25
C VAL A 40 -5.73 -13.60 1.40
N ASN A 41 -6.29 -12.58 2.03
CA ASN A 41 -6.89 -11.45 1.34
C ASN A 41 -5.83 -10.37 1.04
N ILE A 42 -5.73 -9.96 -0.22
CA ILE A 42 -4.83 -8.87 -0.64
C ILE A 42 -5.63 -7.58 -0.73
N ASP A 43 -5.07 -6.49 -0.21
CA ASP A 43 -5.69 -5.17 -0.19
C ASP A 43 -5.08 -4.23 -1.25
N MET A 44 -3.93 -3.64 -0.96
CA MET A 44 -3.25 -2.74 -1.91
C MET A 44 -2.42 -3.56 -2.89
N ILE A 45 -2.40 -3.14 -4.16
CA ILE A 45 -1.40 -3.57 -5.15
C ILE A 45 -0.84 -2.30 -5.80
N SER A 46 0.48 -2.14 -5.78
CA SER A 46 1.18 -1.04 -6.45
C SER A 46 2.31 -1.59 -7.31
N GLN A 47 2.36 -1.13 -8.55
CA GLN A 47 3.30 -1.60 -9.54
C GLN A 47 3.97 -0.39 -10.21
N THR A 48 5.28 -0.47 -10.40
CA THR A 48 6.00 0.48 -11.26
C THR A 48 5.76 0.16 -12.74
N ALA A 49 5.78 1.18 -13.60
CA ALA A 49 5.86 0.97 -15.03
C ALA A 49 7.08 0.08 -15.37
N PRO A 50 6.96 -0.89 -16.29
CA PRO A 50 8.08 -1.72 -16.68
C PRO A 50 9.24 -0.89 -17.24
N GLN A 51 10.46 -1.17 -16.78
CA GLN A 51 11.69 -0.55 -17.27
C GLN A 51 12.69 -1.65 -17.62
N HIS A 52 13.23 -1.63 -18.83
CA HIS A 52 14.20 -2.62 -19.31
C HIS A 52 13.74 -4.09 -19.13
N GLY A 53 12.44 -4.34 -19.32
CA GLY A 53 11.87 -5.68 -19.22
C GLY A 53 11.65 -6.19 -17.79
N VAL A 54 11.84 -5.35 -16.77
CA VAL A 54 11.53 -5.67 -15.37
C VAL A 54 10.65 -4.60 -14.72
N LEU A 55 10.04 -4.94 -13.60
CA LEU A 55 9.23 -4.05 -12.78
C LEU A 55 9.37 -4.39 -11.29
N ASN A 56 8.91 -3.48 -10.44
CA ASN A 56 8.67 -3.75 -9.04
C ASN A 56 7.17 -3.81 -8.79
N ILE A 57 6.75 -4.75 -7.96
CA ILE A 57 5.36 -4.89 -7.52
C ILE A 57 5.35 -5.10 -6.02
N ALA A 58 4.46 -4.40 -5.33
CA ALA A 58 4.23 -4.59 -3.93
C ALA A 58 2.74 -4.75 -3.66
N PHE A 59 2.41 -5.52 -2.64
CA PHE A 59 1.05 -5.66 -2.17
C PHE A 59 0.98 -5.67 -0.65
N THR A 60 -0.22 -5.46 -0.12
CA THR A 60 -0.48 -5.55 1.31
C THR A 60 -1.47 -6.66 1.65
N ALA A 61 -1.35 -7.19 2.86
CA ALA A 61 -2.25 -8.18 3.44
C ALA A 61 -2.31 -8.00 4.97
N PRO A 62 -3.32 -8.54 5.66
CA PRO A 62 -3.37 -8.52 7.12
C PRO A 62 -2.15 -9.20 7.76
N ASP A 63 -1.65 -8.66 8.87
CA ASP A 63 -0.51 -9.22 9.61
C ASP A 63 -0.80 -10.64 10.15
N GLU A 64 -2.07 -10.97 10.42
CA GLU A 64 -2.48 -12.32 10.83
C GLU A 64 -2.17 -13.39 9.76
N ASP A 65 -2.09 -12.99 8.49
CA ASP A 65 -1.76 -13.88 7.36
C ASP A 65 -0.26 -13.96 7.09
N LEU A 66 0.58 -13.20 7.82
CA LEU A 66 2.04 -13.20 7.66
C LEU A 66 2.65 -14.61 7.69
N PRO A 67 2.26 -15.55 8.59
CA PRO A 67 2.81 -16.90 8.59
C PRO A 67 2.57 -17.64 7.27
N LYS A 68 1.37 -17.51 6.68
CA LYS A 68 1.02 -18.12 5.39
C LYS A 68 1.83 -17.49 4.25
N LEU A 69 1.95 -16.16 4.27
CA LEU A 69 2.74 -15.41 3.29
C LEU A 69 4.21 -15.81 3.31
N MET A 70 4.80 -15.97 4.50
CA MET A 70 6.21 -16.36 4.64
C MET A 70 6.49 -17.76 4.06
N GLU A 71 5.55 -18.70 4.20
CA GLU A 71 5.66 -20.03 3.56
C GLU A 71 5.65 -19.92 2.03
N LEU A 72 4.68 -19.17 1.48
CA LEU A 72 4.55 -18.95 0.03
C LEU A 72 5.76 -18.25 -0.55
N ILE A 73 6.24 -17.18 0.11
CA ILE A 73 7.43 -16.41 -0.27
C ILE A 73 8.67 -17.30 -0.21
N GLY A 74 8.78 -18.16 0.80
CA GLY A 74 9.87 -19.13 0.91
C GLY A 74 9.92 -20.08 -0.29
N GLY A 75 8.77 -20.59 -0.73
CA GLY A 75 8.65 -21.40 -1.94
C GLY A 75 8.95 -20.61 -3.22
N PHE A 76 8.46 -19.38 -3.30
CA PHE A 76 8.68 -18.49 -4.44
C PHE A 76 10.15 -18.15 -4.64
N ARG A 77 10.86 -17.72 -3.58
CA ARG A 77 12.31 -17.40 -3.61
C ARG A 77 13.17 -18.59 -4.06
N LYS A 78 12.77 -19.82 -3.72
CA LYS A 78 13.47 -21.04 -4.17
C LYS A 78 13.33 -21.27 -5.68
N ARG A 79 12.18 -20.91 -6.25
CA ARG A 79 11.90 -21.05 -7.69
C ARG A 79 12.46 -19.88 -8.51
N HIS A 80 12.53 -18.70 -7.90
CA HIS A 80 12.91 -17.44 -8.55
C HIS A 80 13.97 -16.70 -7.71
N PRO A 81 15.20 -17.22 -7.59
CA PRO A 81 16.25 -16.64 -6.76
C PRO A 81 16.72 -15.25 -7.23
N GLU A 82 16.44 -14.90 -8.49
CA GLU A 82 16.74 -13.60 -9.10
C GLU A 82 15.81 -12.47 -8.64
N ILE A 83 14.61 -12.80 -8.17
CA ILE A 83 13.61 -11.84 -7.69
C ILE A 83 13.84 -11.59 -6.21
N GLN A 84 14.13 -10.34 -5.85
CA GLN A 84 14.30 -9.98 -4.45
C GLN A 84 12.93 -9.72 -3.84
N VAL A 85 12.67 -10.32 -2.68
CA VAL A 85 11.42 -10.10 -1.94
C VAL A 85 11.74 -9.45 -0.61
N MET A 86 11.02 -8.40 -0.25
CA MET A 86 11.06 -7.75 1.06
C MET A 86 9.70 -7.94 1.73
N VAL A 87 9.72 -8.15 3.04
CA VAL A 87 8.51 -8.26 3.87
C VAL A 87 8.67 -7.30 5.04
N SER A 88 7.65 -6.49 5.30
CA SER A 88 7.59 -5.54 6.42
C SER A 88 6.21 -5.63 7.03
N SER A 89 6.09 -6.06 8.29
CA SER A 89 4.84 -6.04 9.08
C SER A 89 4.80 -4.81 9.98
N GLY A 90 3.70 -4.58 10.71
CA GLY A 90 3.59 -3.42 11.61
C GLY A 90 3.42 -2.10 10.86
N ASN A 91 2.65 -2.12 9.78
CA ASN A 91 2.32 -0.91 9.04
C ASN A 91 0.85 -0.57 9.24
N VAL A 92 0.50 0.68 8.93
CA VAL A 92 -0.86 1.16 8.85
C VAL A 92 -1.13 1.74 7.47
N LYS A 93 -2.29 1.40 6.91
CA LYS A 93 -2.84 2.05 5.72
C LYS A 93 -3.75 3.18 6.15
N ILE A 94 -3.51 4.38 5.61
CA ILE A 94 -4.37 5.54 5.79
C ILE A 94 -4.95 5.92 4.44
N SER A 95 -6.27 5.99 4.36
CA SER A 95 -7.02 6.24 3.12
C SER A 95 -7.86 7.51 3.23
N LEU A 96 -7.62 8.44 2.31
CA LEU A 96 -8.35 9.70 2.18
C LEU A 96 -9.36 9.51 1.04
N TYR A 97 -10.64 9.59 1.37
CA TYR A 97 -11.73 9.43 0.41
C TYR A 97 -12.48 10.73 0.17
N GLY A 98 -12.95 10.95 -1.06
CA GLY A 98 -13.90 12.03 -1.37
C GLY A 98 -14.34 12.02 -2.83
N ASP A 99 -15.65 12.09 -3.05
CA ASP A 99 -16.22 12.03 -4.41
C ASP A 99 -15.75 13.19 -5.30
N GLU A 100 -15.56 14.37 -4.71
CA GLU A 100 -15.11 15.58 -5.38
C GLU A 100 -13.60 15.57 -5.72
N MET A 101 -12.84 14.58 -5.24
CA MET A 101 -11.40 14.48 -5.49
C MET A 101 -11.09 14.46 -6.99
N ARG A 102 -11.88 13.74 -7.79
CA ARG A 102 -11.79 13.66 -9.26
C ARG A 102 -11.86 15.02 -9.96
N HIS A 103 -12.46 16.02 -9.32
CA HIS A 103 -12.69 17.37 -9.86
C HIS A 103 -11.90 18.45 -9.11
N THR A 104 -11.08 18.06 -8.14
CA THR A 104 -10.32 18.99 -7.28
C THR A 104 -8.81 18.78 -7.50
N PRO A 105 -8.19 19.49 -8.46
CA PRO A 105 -6.75 19.46 -8.63
C PRO A 105 -6.00 19.85 -7.35
N GLY A 106 -4.87 19.20 -7.09
CA GLY A 106 -4.00 19.50 -5.94
C GLY A 106 -4.30 18.71 -4.67
N VAL A 107 -5.37 17.89 -4.62
CA VAL A 107 -5.64 17.01 -3.47
C VAL A 107 -4.46 16.08 -3.18
N ALA A 108 -3.94 15.39 -4.20
CA ALA A 108 -2.77 14.53 -4.06
C ALA A 108 -1.52 15.29 -3.60
N ALA A 109 -1.29 16.49 -4.15
CA ALA A 109 -0.16 17.32 -3.75
C ALA A 109 -0.22 17.70 -2.27
N ARG A 110 -1.41 18.10 -1.79
CA ARG A 110 -1.64 18.43 -0.38
C ARG A 110 -1.53 17.20 0.52
N ALA A 111 -2.08 16.06 0.10
CA ALA A 111 -2.03 14.83 0.88
C ALA A 111 -0.59 14.34 1.05
N ILE A 112 0.17 14.22 -0.05
CA ILE A 112 1.57 13.78 -0.02
C ILE A 112 2.41 14.73 0.82
N SER A 113 2.30 16.05 0.62
CA SER A 113 3.09 17.01 1.39
C SER A 113 2.78 16.94 2.89
N THR A 114 1.50 16.82 3.25
CA THR A 114 1.04 16.70 4.64
C THR A 114 1.64 15.45 5.28
N VAL A 115 1.47 14.27 4.67
CA VAL A 115 1.97 13.00 5.21
C VAL A 115 3.51 13.03 5.31
N SER A 116 4.20 13.45 4.24
CA SER A 116 5.67 13.49 4.21
C SER A 116 6.29 14.46 5.22
N SER A 117 5.52 15.40 5.78
CA SER A 117 6.03 16.36 6.77
C SER A 117 6.12 15.78 8.18
N VAL A 118 5.50 14.62 8.44
CA VAL A 118 5.37 14.01 9.76
C VAL A 118 5.81 12.54 9.81
N VAL A 119 6.34 12.00 8.70
CA VAL A 119 6.89 10.63 8.63
C VAL A 119 8.27 10.63 7.98
N ASP A 120 9.09 9.65 8.36
CA ASP A 120 10.39 9.44 7.73
C ASP A 120 10.26 8.86 6.32
N ASN A 121 9.25 8.00 6.10
CA ASN A 121 9.05 7.35 4.81
C ASN A 121 7.57 7.03 4.54
N ILE A 122 7.19 7.10 3.27
CA ILE A 122 5.93 6.57 2.75
C ILE A 122 6.26 5.30 1.98
N TYR A 123 5.81 4.15 2.47
CA TYR A 123 6.19 2.86 1.90
C TYR A 123 5.46 2.53 0.60
N LEU A 124 4.18 2.91 0.52
CA LEU A 124 3.32 2.61 -0.61
C LEU A 124 2.28 3.70 -0.81
N ILE A 125 2.00 4.04 -2.06
CA ILE A 125 0.86 4.87 -2.43
C ILE A 125 0.03 4.10 -3.45
N THR A 126 -1.29 4.05 -3.25
CA THR A 126 -2.28 3.65 -4.25
C THR A 126 -3.35 4.72 -4.36
N THR A 127 -4.03 4.77 -5.50
CA THR A 127 -5.02 5.81 -5.77
C THR A 127 -6.16 5.27 -6.62
N SER A 128 -7.32 5.91 -6.49
CA SER A 128 -8.46 5.78 -7.41
C SER A 128 -8.95 7.18 -7.80
N GLU A 129 -10.08 7.28 -8.49
CA GLU A 129 -10.68 8.60 -8.79
C GLU A 129 -11.10 9.38 -7.53
N VAL A 130 -11.36 8.67 -6.42
CA VAL A 130 -11.95 9.23 -5.19
C VAL A 130 -11.22 8.80 -3.92
N ASP A 131 -10.04 8.18 -4.05
CA ASP A 131 -9.24 7.67 -2.93
C ASP A 131 -7.76 7.92 -3.15
N ILE A 132 -7.06 8.29 -2.08
CA ILE A 132 -5.60 8.18 -2.00
C ILE A 132 -5.26 7.44 -0.71
N SER A 133 -4.55 6.33 -0.86
CA SER A 133 -4.10 5.49 0.25
C SER A 133 -2.59 5.56 0.41
N PHE A 134 -2.14 5.73 1.65
CA PHE A 134 -0.74 5.73 2.07
C PHE A 134 -0.48 4.55 2.99
N LEU A 135 0.62 3.84 2.78
CA LEU A 135 1.14 2.88 3.75
C LEU A 135 2.35 3.49 4.47
N ILE A 136 2.30 3.51 5.79
CA ILE A 136 3.32 4.09 6.67
C ILE A 136 3.57 3.16 7.87
N ALA A 137 4.59 3.46 8.68
CA ALA A 137 4.81 2.76 9.95
C ALA A 137 3.65 3.01 10.93
N ASP A 138 3.27 2.00 11.69
CA ASP A 138 2.15 2.08 12.64
C ASP A 138 2.36 3.17 13.70
N GLU A 139 3.59 3.38 14.15
CA GLU A 139 3.92 4.35 15.19
C GLU A 139 3.68 5.80 14.73
N ALA A 140 3.61 6.03 13.41
CA ALA A 140 3.33 7.34 12.83
C ALA A 140 1.83 7.65 12.71
N LEU A 141 0.93 6.69 12.96
CA LEU A 141 -0.51 6.82 12.73
C LEU A 141 -1.09 8.10 13.33
N THR A 142 -0.91 8.31 14.63
CA THR A 142 -1.51 9.45 15.34
C THR A 142 -1.01 10.79 14.78
N ASN A 143 0.27 10.90 14.44
CA ASN A 143 0.83 12.12 13.88
C ASN A 143 0.28 12.40 12.48
N VAL A 144 0.19 11.37 11.64
CA VAL A 144 -0.35 11.48 10.28
C VAL A 144 -1.83 11.80 10.28
N GLN A 145 -2.61 11.13 11.14
CA GLN A 145 -4.04 11.40 11.30
C GLN A 145 -4.25 12.87 11.65
N ASN A 146 -3.62 13.37 12.72
CA ASN A 146 -3.77 14.76 13.15
C ASN A 146 -3.39 15.76 12.04
N ALA A 147 -2.30 15.48 11.31
CA ALA A 147 -1.86 16.33 10.20
C ALA A 147 -2.87 16.36 9.05
N ILE A 148 -3.44 15.20 8.68
CA ILE A 148 -4.47 15.12 7.62
C ILE A 148 -5.76 15.79 8.06
N GLU A 149 -6.23 15.54 9.28
CA GLU A 149 -7.46 16.16 9.82
C GLU A 149 -7.35 17.68 9.81
N GLN A 150 -6.22 18.22 10.25
CA GLN A 150 -5.93 19.66 10.19
C GLN A 150 -5.84 20.16 8.74
N ALA A 151 -5.19 19.42 7.85
CA ALA A 151 -5.01 19.84 6.46
C ALA A 151 -6.31 19.79 5.66
N PHE A 152 -7.21 18.84 5.90
CA PHE A 152 -8.40 18.66 5.08
C PHE A 152 -9.69 19.10 5.75
N GLU A 153 -9.63 19.55 7.01
CA GLU A 153 -10.79 19.93 7.83
C GLU A 153 -11.80 18.76 7.90
N THR A 154 -11.28 17.56 8.11
CA THR A 154 -12.03 16.30 8.18
C THR A 154 -11.68 15.56 9.47
N THR A 155 -12.46 14.53 9.82
CA THR A 155 -12.23 13.67 10.99
C THR A 155 -12.24 12.20 10.56
N MET A 156 -11.40 11.38 11.19
CA MET A 156 -11.43 9.93 10.98
C MET A 156 -12.77 9.33 11.43
N GLU A 157 -13.35 8.46 10.61
CA GLU A 157 -14.52 7.69 11.03
C GLU A 157 -14.07 6.54 11.96
N ALA A 158 -14.88 6.28 12.99
CA ALA A 158 -14.65 5.23 13.97
C ALA A 158 -14.98 3.84 13.43
#